data_AF-A0A7T1I0U7-F1
#
_entry.id   AF-A0A7T1I0U7-F1
#
_cell.length_a   1.000
_cell.length_b   1.000
_cell.length_c   1.000
_cell.angle_alpha   90.00
_cell.angle_beta   90.00
_cell.angle_gamma   90.00
#
_symmetry.space_group_name_H-M   'P 1'
#
loop_
_entity.id
_entity.type
_entity.pdbx_description
1 polymer ?
#
loop_
_entity_poly.entity_id
_entity_poly.type
_entity_poly.pdbx_seq_one_letter_code
_entity_poly.pdbx_strand_id
1 'polypeptide(L)'
;MRGQRERSGSLFSYVSIEDRIPATHPLRRIRKLADQALDRLNPTFCQLYASEGRPSMPPEQLLLASLLQAFYGIRSERLLLEQLHYNLLFRWIVGLSPDDPIWHPTTFTKNRERLLNKQVMGRFLEKLLAAPEVKPLLSNEHFSDDGTLSPGAHQKTIGADKHYDTRGFVAEMRRIGVTPHVVQNTARSGGSAIDGRTTRHQGYAKSIHARRGIEKVFGWIKQWGGLRQFKLRGSEKVSAVFGLHVIAYNLIRLGNLLKPAMAAA
;
A
#
# COMPACT_ATOMS: atom_id res chain seq x y z
N MET A 1 25.46 37.98 -15.31
CA MET A 1 24.36 38.87 -15.75
C MET A 1 23.07 38.45 -15.06
N ARG A 2 22.31 39.38 -14.48
CA ARG A 2 21.00 39.10 -13.88
C ARG A 2 19.93 39.12 -14.98
N GLY A 3 19.23 38.01 -15.18
CA GLY A 3 18.12 37.94 -16.14
C GLY A 3 17.00 38.92 -15.81
N GLN A 4 16.37 39.48 -16.83
CA GLN A 4 15.20 40.36 -16.65
C GLN A 4 13.97 39.55 -16.24
N ARG A 5 13.13 40.14 -15.39
CA ARG A 5 11.93 39.49 -14.85
C ARG A 5 10.72 39.83 -15.72
N GLU A 6 10.66 39.24 -16.91
CA GLU A 6 9.46 39.30 -17.74
C GLU A 6 8.42 38.30 -17.20
N ARG A 7 7.24 38.79 -16.79
CA ARG A 7 6.10 37.93 -16.50
C ARG A 7 5.43 37.58 -17.82
N SER A 8 5.89 36.52 -18.48
CA SER A 8 5.19 35.97 -19.64
C SER A 8 3.90 35.28 -19.21
N GLY A 9 2.79 36.02 -19.23
CA GLY A 9 1.45 35.44 -19.19
C GLY A 9 1.08 34.92 -20.58
N SER A 10 1.60 33.75 -20.96
CA SER A 10 1.16 33.09 -22.19
C SER A 10 -0.31 32.69 -22.05
N LEU A 11 -1.15 33.07 -23.03
CA LEU A 11 -2.56 32.68 -23.09
C LEU A 11 -2.74 31.16 -23.24
N PHE A 12 -1.74 30.45 -23.79
CA PHE A 12 -1.76 29.01 -24.01
C PHE A 12 -0.43 28.36 -23.59
N SER A 13 -0.47 27.23 -22.88
CA SER A 13 0.70 26.39 -22.61
C SER A 13 0.66 25.17 -23.51
N TYR A 14 1.53 25.12 -24.53
CA TYR A 14 1.66 23.96 -25.43
C TYR A 14 2.48 22.81 -24.85
N VAL A 15 3.01 22.96 -23.63
CA VAL A 15 3.83 21.93 -22.97
C VAL A 15 2.92 20.90 -22.32
N SER A 16 3.05 19.63 -22.73
CA SER A 16 2.35 18.51 -22.13
C SER A 16 2.67 18.36 -20.64
N ILE A 17 1.68 17.95 -19.86
CA ILE A 17 1.87 17.63 -18.45
C ILE A 17 2.88 16.47 -18.27
N GLU A 18 2.96 15.58 -19.24
CA GLU A 18 3.91 14.47 -19.30
C GLU A 18 5.37 14.97 -19.28
N ASP A 19 5.68 15.98 -20.11
CA ASP A 19 7.02 16.53 -20.26
C ASP A 19 7.48 17.33 -19.03
N ARG A 20 6.53 17.78 -18.22
CA ARG A 20 6.81 18.51 -16.96
C ARG A 20 7.26 17.57 -15.84
N ILE A 21 6.98 16.27 -15.92
CA ILE A 21 7.36 15.32 -14.89
C ILE A 21 8.65 14.60 -15.31
N PRO A 22 9.79 14.79 -14.60
CA PRO A 22 11.05 14.19 -14.98
C PRO A 22 10.94 12.67 -15.17
N ALA A 23 11.61 12.12 -16.20
CA ALA A 23 11.61 10.67 -16.47
C ALA A 23 12.12 9.84 -15.26
N THR A 24 13.01 10.41 -14.46
CA THR A 24 13.58 9.77 -13.26
C THR A 24 12.65 9.80 -12.05
N HIS A 25 11.53 10.53 -12.12
CA HIS A 25 10.63 10.75 -10.98
C HIS A 25 10.07 9.42 -10.44
N PRO A 26 10.16 9.12 -9.12
CA PRO A 26 9.75 7.84 -8.56
C PRO A 26 8.30 7.44 -8.84
N LEU A 27 7.39 8.43 -8.88
CA LEU A 27 5.98 8.18 -9.18
C LEU A 27 5.74 7.60 -10.58
N ARG A 28 6.68 7.71 -11.53
CA ARG A 28 6.54 7.07 -12.85
C ARG A 28 6.49 5.56 -12.76
N ARG A 29 7.37 4.96 -11.96
CA ARG A 29 7.38 3.51 -11.73
C ARG A 29 6.15 3.07 -10.94
N ILE A 30 5.79 3.82 -9.91
CA ILE A 30 4.61 3.55 -9.09
C ILE A 30 3.33 3.62 -9.92
N ARG A 31 3.19 4.66 -10.75
CA ARG A 31 2.04 4.85 -11.64
C ARG A 31 1.92 3.69 -12.63
N LYS A 32 3.02 3.29 -13.28
CA LYS A 32 3.01 2.14 -14.20
C LYS A 32 2.45 0.87 -13.54
N LEU A 33 2.92 0.54 -12.33
CA LEU A 33 2.44 -0.62 -11.57
C LEU A 33 0.96 -0.49 -11.17
N ALA A 34 0.54 0.71 -10.77
CA ALA A 34 -0.84 0.99 -10.41
C ALA A 34 -1.76 0.86 -11.64
N ASP A 35 -1.41 1.47 -12.77
CA ASP A 35 -2.18 1.44 -14.02
C ASP A 35 -2.32 0.00 -14.52
N GLN A 36 -1.25 -0.79 -14.57
CA GLN A 36 -1.32 -2.21 -14.95
C GLN A 36 -2.26 -3.04 -14.06
N ALA A 37 -2.28 -2.74 -12.75
CA ALA A 37 -3.15 -3.42 -11.81
C ALA A 37 -4.61 -2.95 -11.94
N LEU A 38 -4.84 -1.66 -12.24
CA LEU A 38 -6.15 -1.09 -12.53
C LEU A 38 -6.73 -1.64 -13.83
N ASP A 39 -5.93 -1.77 -14.89
CA ASP A 39 -6.34 -2.39 -16.16
C ASP A 39 -6.87 -3.82 -15.95
N ARG A 40 -6.16 -4.60 -15.12
CA ARG A 40 -6.59 -5.97 -14.75
C ARG A 40 -7.80 -6.00 -13.82
N LEU A 41 -8.10 -4.87 -13.16
CA LEU A 41 -9.24 -4.70 -12.27
C LEU A 41 -10.48 -4.19 -13.01
N ASN A 42 -10.33 -3.68 -14.24
CA ASN A 42 -11.42 -3.15 -15.06
C ASN A 42 -12.67 -4.06 -15.13
N PRO A 43 -12.57 -5.40 -15.30
CA PRO A 43 -13.77 -6.25 -15.27
C PRO A 43 -14.56 -6.17 -13.96
N THR A 44 -13.90 -5.91 -12.83
CA THR A 44 -14.55 -5.69 -11.54
C THR A 44 -15.24 -4.32 -11.49
N PHE A 45 -14.64 -3.29 -12.11
CA PHE A 45 -15.28 -1.97 -12.21
C PHE A 45 -16.53 -2.00 -13.08
N CYS A 46 -16.50 -2.70 -14.22
CA CYS A 46 -17.69 -2.85 -15.07
C CYS A 46 -18.88 -3.52 -14.37
N GLN A 47 -18.64 -4.34 -13.34
CA GLN A 47 -19.70 -4.95 -12.53
C GLN A 47 -20.24 -4.00 -11.45
N LEU A 48 -19.41 -3.08 -10.94
CA LEU A 48 -19.75 -2.14 -9.87
C LEU A 48 -20.36 -0.84 -10.38
N TYR A 49 -20.03 -0.45 -11.62
CA TYR A 49 -20.49 0.77 -12.26
C TYR A 49 -21.45 0.43 -13.39
N ALA A 50 -22.59 1.12 -13.43
CA ALA A 50 -23.53 0.97 -14.53
C ALA A 50 -22.90 1.43 -15.85
N SER A 51 -23.20 0.70 -16.93
CA SER A 51 -22.77 1.04 -18.30
C SER A 51 -23.53 2.24 -18.88
N GLU A 52 -24.65 2.61 -18.27
CA GLU A 52 -25.54 3.67 -18.73
C GLU A 52 -25.85 4.69 -17.62
N GLY A 53 -26.14 5.92 -18.03
CA GLY A 53 -26.50 7.03 -17.14
C GLY A 53 -25.48 8.17 -17.15
N ARG A 54 -25.59 9.08 -16.17
CA ARG A 54 -24.65 10.21 -16.04
C ARG A 54 -23.25 9.67 -15.72
N PRO A 55 -22.21 10.05 -16.49
CA PRO A 55 -20.83 9.63 -16.20
C PRO A 55 -20.47 9.97 -14.75
N SER A 56 -20.14 8.94 -13.98
CA SER A 56 -19.55 9.11 -12.65
C SER A 56 -18.05 9.33 -12.76
N MET A 57 -17.39 9.65 -11.64
CA MET A 57 -15.94 9.74 -11.61
C MET A 57 -15.33 8.38 -11.97
N PRO A 58 -14.31 8.32 -12.85
CA PRO A 58 -13.66 7.06 -13.18
C PRO A 58 -13.07 6.40 -11.92
N PRO A 59 -13.33 5.09 -11.69
CA PRO A 59 -12.83 4.39 -10.51
C PRO A 59 -11.29 4.38 -10.44
N GLU A 60 -10.61 4.34 -11.58
CA GLU A 60 -9.16 4.41 -11.69
C GLU A 60 -8.62 5.72 -11.12
N GLN A 61 -9.19 6.85 -11.56
CA GLN A 61 -8.81 8.18 -11.09
C GLN A 61 -9.10 8.34 -9.59
N LEU A 62 -10.21 7.79 -9.11
CA LEU A 62 -10.58 7.81 -7.70
C LEU A 62 -9.61 7.00 -6.83
N LEU A 63 -9.16 5.83 -7.31
CA LEU A 63 -8.15 5.02 -6.63
C LEU A 63 -6.78 5.68 -6.66
N LEU A 64 -6.36 6.23 -7.80
CA LEU A 64 -5.09 6.94 -7.93
C LEU A 64 -5.05 8.17 -7.02
N ALA A 65 -6.14 8.94 -6.94
CA ALA A 65 -6.26 10.05 -6.00
C ALA A 65 -6.21 9.59 -4.53
N SER A 66 -6.83 8.44 -4.22
CA SER A 66 -6.80 7.86 -2.87
C SER A 66 -5.40 7.32 -2.51
N LEU A 67 -4.67 6.74 -3.45
CA LEU A 67 -3.27 6.35 -3.28
C LEU A 67 -2.38 7.57 -3.09
N LEU A 68 -2.61 8.62 -3.86
CA LEU A 68 -1.89 9.89 -3.74
C LEU A 68 -2.05 10.51 -2.35
N GLN A 69 -3.27 10.47 -1.82
CA GLN A 69 -3.57 10.88 -0.46
C GLN A 69 -2.74 10.09 0.56
N ALA A 70 -2.61 8.77 0.39
CA ALA A 70 -1.77 7.93 1.26
C ALA A 70 -0.27 8.22 1.08
N PHE A 71 0.22 8.37 -0.16
CA PHE A 71 1.65 8.63 -0.44
C PHE A 71 2.17 9.90 0.22
N TYR A 72 1.36 10.97 0.18
CA TYR A 72 1.73 12.28 0.71
C TYR A 72 1.14 12.57 2.09
N GLY A 73 0.46 11.60 2.71
CA GLY A 73 -0.15 11.77 4.03
C GLY A 73 -1.16 12.94 4.08
N ILE A 74 -1.91 13.16 2.99
CA ILE A 74 -2.82 14.30 2.86
C ILE A 74 -4.00 14.11 3.83
N ARG A 75 -4.12 15.00 4.81
CA ARG A 75 -4.97 14.79 5.99
C ARG A 75 -6.48 14.86 5.73
N SER A 76 -6.90 15.41 4.59
CA SER A 76 -8.30 15.54 4.22
C SER A 76 -8.51 15.48 2.71
N GLU A 77 -9.68 15.00 2.31
CA GLU A 77 -10.08 14.95 0.89
C GLU A 77 -10.25 16.36 0.30
N ARG A 78 -10.67 17.33 1.12
CA ARG A 78 -10.74 18.74 0.70
C ARG A 78 -9.35 19.27 0.33
N LEU A 79 -8.34 18.96 1.13
CA LEU A 79 -6.95 19.32 0.84
C LEU A 79 -6.40 18.55 -0.36
N LEU A 80 -6.79 17.28 -0.55
CA LEU A 80 -6.42 16.51 -1.76
C LEU A 80 -6.94 17.18 -3.03
N LEU A 81 -8.21 17.58 -3.04
CA LEU A 81 -8.81 18.24 -4.20
C LEU A 81 -8.23 19.64 -4.43
N GLU A 82 -7.96 20.37 -3.35
CA GLU A 82 -7.21 21.62 -3.43
C GLU A 82 -5.82 21.42 -4.04
N GLN A 83 -5.09 20.37 -3.65
CA GLN A 83 -3.81 20.03 -4.30
C GLN A 83 -4.00 19.66 -5.78
N LEU A 84 -5.05 18.93 -6.15
CA LEU A 84 -5.37 18.63 -7.54
C LEU A 84 -5.71 19.88 -8.37
N HIS A 85 -6.15 20.98 -7.75
CA HIS A 85 -6.41 22.23 -8.46
C HIS A 85 -5.13 22.88 -9.00
N TYR A 86 -4.01 22.83 -8.28
CA TYR A 86 -2.80 23.58 -8.66
C TYR A 86 -1.55 22.72 -8.87
N ASN A 87 -1.54 21.46 -8.45
CA ASN A 87 -0.35 20.62 -8.50
C ASN A 87 -0.36 19.72 -9.75
N LEU A 88 0.43 20.09 -10.76
CA LEU A 88 0.53 19.34 -12.02
C LEU A 88 1.02 17.89 -11.83
N LEU A 89 1.89 17.62 -10.85
CA LEU A 89 2.31 16.24 -10.56
C LEU A 89 1.13 15.39 -10.07
N PHE A 90 0.24 15.99 -9.28
CA PHE A 90 -0.92 15.31 -8.71
C PHE A 90 -1.99 15.08 -9.77
N ARG A 91 -2.19 16.05 -10.67
CA ARG A 91 -3.06 15.87 -11.83
C ARG A 91 -2.50 14.78 -12.75
N TRP A 92 -1.21 14.81 -13.01
CA TRP A 92 -0.52 13.82 -13.84
C TRP A 92 -0.74 12.40 -13.33
N ILE A 93 -0.44 12.12 -12.05
CA ILE A 93 -0.60 10.76 -11.52
C ILE A 93 -2.06 10.28 -11.51
N VAL A 94 -3.01 11.18 -11.30
CA VAL A 94 -4.44 10.86 -11.35
C VAL A 94 -4.94 10.70 -12.80
N GLY A 95 -4.20 11.19 -13.79
CA GLY A 95 -4.62 11.16 -15.19
C GLY A 95 -5.58 12.29 -15.56
N LEU A 96 -5.45 13.45 -14.91
CA LEU A 96 -6.18 14.67 -15.23
C LEU A 96 -5.31 15.59 -16.10
N SER A 97 -5.91 16.16 -17.14
CA SER A 97 -5.33 17.25 -17.93
C SER A 97 -5.19 18.50 -17.06
N PRO A 98 -4.30 19.46 -17.39
CA PRO A 98 -4.16 20.71 -16.63
C PRO A 98 -5.47 21.48 -16.45
N ASP A 99 -6.32 21.50 -17.47
CA ASP A 99 -7.53 22.33 -17.53
C ASP A 99 -8.81 21.60 -17.10
N ASP A 100 -8.75 20.27 -16.84
CA ASP A 100 -9.93 19.51 -16.43
C ASP A 100 -10.55 20.06 -15.13
N PRO A 101 -11.88 20.11 -15.00
CA PRO A 101 -12.50 20.49 -13.74
C PRO A 101 -12.18 19.44 -12.66
N ILE A 102 -11.92 19.91 -11.43
CA ILE A 102 -11.77 19.01 -10.27
C ILE A 102 -13.15 18.70 -9.68
N TRP A 103 -13.32 17.48 -9.19
CA TRP A 103 -14.55 17.05 -8.55
C TRP A 103 -14.85 17.83 -7.26
N HIS A 104 -16.14 18.02 -6.98
CA HIS A 104 -16.56 18.58 -5.71
C HIS A 104 -16.23 17.63 -4.53
N PRO A 105 -15.77 18.12 -3.36
CA PRO A 105 -15.40 17.29 -2.22
C PRO A 105 -16.42 16.26 -1.79
N THR A 106 -17.69 16.65 -1.70
CA THR A 106 -18.77 15.73 -1.28
C THR A 106 -19.01 14.61 -2.30
N THR A 107 -18.85 14.90 -3.59
CA THR A 107 -18.96 13.88 -4.66
C THR A 107 -17.80 12.90 -4.57
N PHE A 108 -16.59 13.40 -4.32
CA PHE A 108 -15.42 12.56 -4.12
C PHE A 108 -15.60 11.61 -2.94
N THR A 109 -15.99 12.14 -1.77
CA THR A 109 -16.23 11.33 -0.56
C THR A 109 -17.24 10.21 -0.81
N LYS A 110 -18.41 10.54 -1.39
CA LYS A 110 -19.49 9.57 -1.61
C LYS A 110 -19.09 8.44 -2.56
N ASN A 111 -18.39 8.78 -3.65
CA ASN A 111 -17.90 7.76 -4.57
C ASN A 111 -16.78 6.92 -3.95
N ARG A 112 -15.87 7.55 -3.18
CA ARG A 112 -14.79 6.84 -2.48
C ARG A 112 -15.34 5.82 -1.49
N GLU A 113 -16.37 6.18 -0.72
CA GLU A 113 -16.99 5.27 0.22
C GLU A 113 -17.64 4.05 -0.45
N ARG A 114 -18.14 4.19 -1.68
CA ARG A 114 -18.69 3.08 -2.47
C ARG A 114 -17.59 2.19 -3.06
N LEU A 115 -16.53 2.82 -3.58
CA LEU A 115 -15.44 2.13 -4.26
C LEU A 115 -14.49 1.41 -3.29
N LEU A 116 -14.14 2.05 -2.17
CA LEU A 116 -13.24 1.49 -1.17
C LEU A 116 -13.98 0.49 -0.28
N ASN A 117 -14.15 -0.72 -0.81
CA ASN A 117 -14.63 -1.88 -0.09
C ASN A 117 -13.57 -2.99 -0.07
N LYS A 118 -13.80 -3.98 0.79
CA LYS A 118 -12.86 -5.10 1.00
C LYS A 118 -12.61 -5.90 -0.28
N GLN A 119 -13.63 -6.07 -1.12
CA GLN A 119 -13.53 -6.83 -2.36
C GLN A 119 -12.62 -6.12 -3.37
N VAL A 120 -12.85 -4.83 -3.62
CA VAL A 120 -12.04 -4.03 -4.57
C VAL A 120 -10.59 -3.95 -4.10
N MET A 121 -10.35 -3.69 -2.81
CA MET A 121 -8.98 -3.65 -2.28
C MET A 121 -8.29 -5.01 -2.34
N GLY A 122 -8.99 -6.09 -2.01
CA GLY A 122 -8.46 -7.44 -2.13
C GLY A 122 -8.09 -7.79 -3.57
N ARG A 123 -8.96 -7.47 -4.53
CA ARG A 123 -8.70 -7.68 -5.96
C ARG A 123 -7.57 -6.81 -6.48
N PHE A 124 -7.49 -5.54 -6.08
CA PHE A 124 -6.38 -4.67 -6.47
C PHE A 124 -5.06 -5.26 -5.98
N LEU A 125 -4.96 -5.62 -4.70
CA LEU A 125 -3.76 -6.24 -4.16
C LEU A 125 -3.42 -7.56 -4.90
N GLU A 126 -4.41 -8.41 -5.17
CA GLU A 126 -4.24 -9.64 -5.95
C GLU A 126 -3.66 -9.33 -7.35
N LYS A 127 -4.23 -8.38 -8.09
CA LYS A 127 -3.77 -8.02 -9.44
C LYS A 127 -2.37 -7.42 -9.45
N LEU A 128 -2.05 -6.59 -8.45
CA LEU A 128 -0.72 -6.02 -8.27
C LEU A 128 0.33 -7.11 -8.00
N LEU A 129 0.02 -8.05 -7.10
CA LEU A 129 0.93 -9.15 -6.74
C LEU A 129 1.11 -10.17 -7.89
N ALA A 130 0.10 -10.30 -8.75
CA ALA A 130 0.15 -11.16 -9.94
C ALA A 130 0.85 -10.51 -11.15
N ALA A 131 1.37 -9.27 -11.04
CA ALA A 131 2.14 -8.65 -12.11
C ALA A 131 3.42 -9.47 -12.41
N PRO A 132 3.76 -9.76 -13.68
CA PRO A 132 4.95 -10.52 -14.05
C PRO A 132 6.25 -9.98 -13.47
N GLU A 133 6.37 -8.65 -13.35
CA GLU A 133 7.52 -7.99 -12.72
C GLU A 133 7.52 -8.10 -11.18
N VAL A 134 6.36 -8.33 -10.56
CA VAL A 134 6.20 -8.42 -9.09
C VAL A 134 6.30 -9.86 -8.61
N LYS A 135 5.73 -10.82 -9.35
CA LYS A 135 5.64 -12.23 -8.97
C LYS A 135 6.99 -12.86 -8.59
N PRO A 136 8.12 -12.59 -9.28
CA PRO A 136 9.45 -13.09 -8.89
C PRO A 136 9.98 -12.51 -7.56
N LEU A 137 9.44 -11.38 -7.10
CA LEU A 137 9.81 -10.75 -5.83
C LEU A 137 9.06 -11.35 -4.63
N LEU A 138 8.07 -12.22 -4.87
CA LEU A 138 7.25 -12.82 -3.82
C LEU A 138 7.90 -14.08 -3.26
N SER A 139 7.82 -14.23 -1.94
CA SER A 139 8.23 -15.47 -1.27
C SER A 139 7.06 -16.46 -1.28
N ASN A 140 7.35 -17.73 -1.54
CA ASN A 140 6.39 -18.83 -1.39
C ASN A 140 6.33 -19.37 0.05
N GLU A 141 7.07 -18.77 0.98
CA GLU A 141 7.07 -19.19 2.38
C GLU A 141 5.80 -18.71 3.10
N HIS A 142 5.13 -19.63 3.80
CA HIS A 142 3.95 -19.31 4.59
C HIS A 142 4.35 -18.80 5.97
N PHE A 143 3.92 -17.57 6.30
CA PHE A 143 4.20 -16.93 7.57
C PHE A 143 2.92 -16.27 8.12
N SER A 144 2.61 -16.54 9.39
CA SER A 144 1.54 -15.87 10.14
C SER A 144 2.13 -14.97 11.21
N ASP A 145 1.66 -13.73 11.25
CA ASP A 145 1.92 -12.73 12.30
C ASP A 145 0.61 -12.52 13.06
N ASP A 146 0.67 -12.42 14.39
CA ASP A 146 -0.51 -12.26 15.28
C ASP A 146 -1.47 -13.47 15.39
N GLY A 147 -0.95 -14.70 15.30
CA GLY A 147 -1.71 -15.91 15.66
C GLY A 147 -2.90 -16.27 14.78
N THR A 148 -3.08 -15.59 13.63
CA THR A 148 -4.11 -15.97 12.64
C THR A 148 -3.64 -17.21 11.88
N LEU A 149 -4.20 -18.36 12.26
CA LEU A 149 -3.89 -19.66 11.70
C LEU A 149 -4.62 -19.85 10.36
N SER A 150 -3.89 -19.93 9.25
CA SER A 150 -4.43 -20.41 7.98
C SER A 150 -4.26 -21.93 7.85
N PRO A 151 -5.24 -22.68 7.29
CA PRO A 151 -5.12 -24.13 7.10
C PRO A 151 -4.09 -24.48 6.01
N GLY A 152 -3.15 -25.38 6.30
CA GLY A 152 -2.18 -25.91 5.34
C GLY A 152 -1.30 -27.00 5.95
N ALA A 153 -0.84 -27.96 5.13
CA ALA A 153 -0.15 -29.20 5.52
C ALA A 153 1.33 -29.05 5.94
N HIS A 154 1.77 -27.84 6.30
CA HIS A 154 3.13 -27.56 6.75
C HIS A 154 3.16 -27.24 8.25
N GLN A 155 4.31 -27.46 8.88
CA GLN A 155 4.53 -27.14 10.29
C GLN A 155 4.22 -25.66 10.55
N LYS A 156 3.19 -25.39 11.37
CA LYS A 156 2.68 -24.04 11.59
C LYS A 156 3.66 -23.27 12.46
N THR A 157 4.03 -22.06 12.04
CA THR A 157 4.93 -21.18 12.80
C THR A 157 4.23 -19.86 13.10
N ILE A 158 4.45 -19.30 14.29
CA ILE A 158 3.94 -17.98 14.68
C ILE A 158 5.09 -17.04 14.95
N GLY A 159 5.14 -15.92 14.23
CA GLY A 159 6.06 -14.83 14.55
C GLY A 159 5.48 -13.96 15.65
N ALA A 160 6.30 -13.56 16.62
CA ALA A 160 5.90 -12.58 17.63
C ALA A 160 7.07 -11.74 18.15
N ASP A 161 6.74 -10.63 18.79
CA ASP A 161 7.72 -9.73 19.40
C ASP A 161 8.33 -10.30 20.70
N LYS A 162 9.34 -9.63 21.24
CA LYS A 162 10.05 -10.07 22.45
C LYS A 162 9.18 -10.13 23.72
N HIS A 163 8.04 -9.45 23.74
CA HIS A 163 7.12 -9.45 24.89
C HIS A 163 6.31 -10.75 24.97
N TYR A 164 6.17 -11.46 23.85
CA TYR A 164 5.58 -12.81 23.81
C TYR A 164 6.57 -13.91 24.25
N ASP A 165 7.83 -13.58 24.53
CA ASP A 165 8.83 -14.54 25.05
C ASP A 165 8.58 -14.85 26.53
N THR A 166 7.42 -15.46 26.79
CA THR A 166 6.97 -15.92 28.10
C THR A 166 6.87 -17.43 28.09
N ARG A 167 7.19 -18.06 29.24
CA ARG A 167 7.11 -19.52 29.37
C ARG A 167 5.71 -20.05 29.07
N GLY A 168 4.66 -19.34 29.52
CA GLY A 168 3.28 -19.70 29.27
C GLY A 168 2.91 -19.67 27.79
N PHE A 169 3.23 -18.58 27.09
CA PHE A 169 2.96 -18.47 25.65
C PHE A 169 3.70 -19.54 24.84
N VAL A 170 4.99 -19.73 25.10
CA VAL A 170 5.81 -20.73 24.40
C VAL A 170 5.31 -22.15 24.65
N ALA A 171 4.92 -22.47 25.89
CA ALA A 171 4.34 -23.77 26.23
C ALA A 171 3.01 -24.01 25.51
N GLU A 172 2.13 -22.99 25.48
CA GLU A 172 0.83 -23.09 24.84
C GLU A 172 0.94 -23.27 23.33
N MET A 173 1.81 -22.51 22.66
CA MET A 173 2.06 -22.67 21.22
C MET A 173 2.55 -24.08 20.89
N ARG A 174 3.49 -24.61 21.69
CA ARG A 174 3.99 -25.98 21.54
C ARG A 174 2.87 -27.01 21.77
N ARG A 175 1.99 -26.79 22.75
CA ARG A 175 0.84 -27.66 23.06
C ARG A 175 -0.13 -27.76 21.87
N ILE A 176 -0.37 -26.67 21.16
CA ILE A 176 -1.26 -26.63 19.98
C ILE A 176 -0.55 -26.99 18.66
N GLY A 177 0.71 -27.45 18.72
CA GLY A 177 1.47 -27.86 17.53
C GLY A 177 1.98 -26.70 16.67
N VAL A 178 2.09 -25.49 17.23
CA VAL A 178 2.60 -24.29 16.56
C VAL A 178 4.01 -23.98 17.07
N THR A 179 4.95 -23.77 16.15
CA THR A 179 6.34 -23.43 16.47
C THR A 179 6.46 -21.92 16.73
N PRO A 180 6.86 -21.50 17.94
CA PRO A 180 6.91 -20.08 18.30
C PRO A 180 8.20 -19.41 17.79
N HIS A 181 8.14 -18.71 16.66
CA HIS A 181 9.21 -17.85 16.15
C HIS A 181 9.19 -16.47 16.82
N VAL A 182 9.40 -16.48 18.14
CA VAL A 182 9.40 -15.28 18.97
C VAL A 182 10.81 -14.71 19.10
N VAL A 183 10.96 -13.39 19.05
CA VAL A 183 12.25 -12.72 19.31
C VAL A 183 12.72 -13.05 20.73
N GLN A 184 13.94 -13.59 20.89
CA GLN A 184 14.47 -13.93 22.22
C GLN A 184 14.64 -12.68 23.09
N ASN A 185 14.15 -12.74 24.33
CA ASN A 185 14.33 -11.74 25.37
C ASN A 185 15.37 -12.24 26.40
N THR A 186 16.65 -12.14 26.06
CA THR A 186 17.76 -12.60 26.91
C THR A 186 17.96 -11.76 28.15
N ALA A 187 17.45 -10.52 28.17
CA ALA A 187 17.52 -9.62 29.33
C ALA A 187 16.48 -9.93 30.42
N ARG A 188 15.55 -10.87 30.18
CA ARG A 188 14.54 -11.29 31.16
C ARG A 188 15.20 -12.08 32.30
N SER A 189 14.76 -11.84 33.54
CA SER A 189 15.13 -12.68 34.68
C SER A 189 14.73 -14.15 34.41
N GLY A 190 15.72 -15.06 34.46
CA GLY A 190 15.54 -16.48 34.10
C GLY A 190 15.63 -16.81 32.61
N GLY A 191 16.17 -15.90 31.77
CA GLY A 191 16.51 -16.12 30.36
C GLY A 191 15.31 -16.17 29.41
N SER A 192 15.58 -16.33 28.11
CA SER A 192 14.55 -16.50 27.09
C SER A 192 13.78 -17.81 27.28
N ALA A 193 12.47 -17.81 27.05
CA ALA A 193 11.68 -19.04 27.00
C ALA A 193 11.83 -19.77 25.66
N ILE A 194 12.31 -19.07 24.62
CA ILE A 194 12.72 -19.65 23.36
C ILE A 194 14.14 -20.23 23.47
N ASP A 195 14.24 -21.54 23.25
CA ASP A 195 15.49 -22.30 23.31
C ASP A 195 16.13 -22.52 21.92
N GLY A 196 17.33 -23.11 21.93
CA GLY A 196 18.10 -23.43 20.73
C GLY A 196 17.42 -24.44 19.79
N ARG A 197 16.38 -25.15 20.23
CA ARG A 197 15.64 -26.08 19.36
C ARG A 197 14.85 -25.31 18.31
N THR A 198 14.37 -24.11 18.64
CA THR A 198 13.67 -23.24 17.69
C THR A 198 14.66 -22.39 16.87
N THR A 199 15.63 -21.75 17.53
CA THR A 199 16.46 -20.72 16.86
C THR A 199 17.47 -21.27 15.86
N ARG A 200 17.83 -22.56 15.96
CA ARG A 200 18.75 -23.22 15.03
C ARG A 200 18.21 -23.39 13.61
N HIS A 201 16.89 -23.35 13.43
CA HIS A 201 16.27 -23.60 12.13
C HIS A 201 16.29 -22.33 11.27
N GLN A 202 16.63 -22.47 9.98
CA GLN A 202 16.61 -21.34 9.05
C GLN A 202 15.23 -20.65 8.98
N GLY A 203 14.15 -21.41 9.16
CA GLY A 203 12.78 -20.87 9.21
C GLY A 203 12.57 -19.83 10.31
N TYR A 204 13.25 -19.98 11.47
CA TYR A 204 13.21 -18.99 12.54
C TYR A 204 13.81 -17.66 12.08
N ALA A 205 15.02 -17.67 11.50
CA ALA A 205 15.68 -16.47 11.03
C ALA A 205 14.86 -15.74 9.95
N LYS A 206 14.29 -16.48 9.00
CA LYS A 206 13.44 -15.94 7.94
C LYS A 206 12.15 -15.32 8.50
N SER A 207 11.52 -15.99 9.45
CA SER A 207 10.32 -15.49 10.13
C SER A 207 10.57 -14.21 10.92
N ILE A 208 11.65 -14.15 11.69
CA ILE A 208 12.06 -12.93 12.41
C ILE A 208 12.35 -11.78 11.42
N HIS A 209 12.94 -12.09 10.26
CA HIS A 209 13.18 -11.11 9.20
C HIS A 209 11.88 -10.61 8.56
N ALA A 210 10.95 -11.52 8.23
CA ALA A 210 9.66 -11.21 7.63
C ALA A 210 8.79 -10.33 8.56
N ARG A 211 8.79 -10.62 9.87
CA ARG A 211 8.09 -9.83 10.90
C ARG A 211 8.50 -8.35 10.89
N ARG A 212 9.80 -8.06 10.75
CA ARG A 212 10.31 -6.68 10.62
C ARG A 212 9.75 -5.98 9.37
N GLY A 213 9.43 -6.73 8.32
CA GLY A 213 8.75 -6.21 7.14
C GLY A 213 7.36 -5.70 7.45
N ILE A 214 6.58 -6.47 8.21
CA ILE A 214 5.22 -6.09 8.65
C ILE A 214 5.28 -4.85 9.56
N GLU A 215 6.22 -4.80 10.51
CA GLU A 215 6.43 -3.62 11.36
C GLU A 215 6.72 -2.35 10.55
N LYS A 216 7.49 -2.46 9.45
CA LYS A 216 7.75 -1.31 8.56
C LYS A 216 6.48 -0.81 7.88
N VAL A 217 5.57 -1.70 7.47
CA VAL A 217 4.27 -1.31 6.90
C VAL A 217 3.49 -0.50 7.94
N PHE A 218 3.30 -1.06 9.14
CA PHE A 218 2.57 -0.38 10.21
C PHE A 218 3.21 0.95 10.63
N GLY A 219 4.54 0.99 10.74
CA GLY A 219 5.30 2.19 11.05
C GLY A 219 5.08 3.27 9.98
N TRP A 220 5.18 2.91 8.70
CA TRP A 220 4.96 3.85 7.59
C TRP A 220 3.54 4.40 7.59
N ILE A 221 2.52 3.54 7.75
CA ILE A 221 1.10 3.93 7.79
C ILE A 221 0.84 4.98 8.88
N LYS A 222 1.40 4.77 10.08
CA LYS A 222 1.21 5.66 11.23
C LYS A 222 2.00 6.97 11.11
N GLN A 223 3.23 6.90 10.59
CA GLN A 223 4.14 8.05 10.56
C GLN A 223 3.93 8.94 9.33
N TRP A 224 3.82 8.34 8.14
CA TRP A 224 3.82 9.03 6.85
C TRP A 224 2.51 8.87 6.09
N GLY A 225 1.91 7.68 6.12
CA GLY A 225 0.71 7.35 5.35
C GLY A 225 -0.58 8.08 5.77
N GLY A 226 -0.53 8.91 6.81
CA GLY A 226 -1.67 9.75 7.23
C GLY A 226 -2.75 9.01 8.04
N LEU A 227 -2.61 7.71 8.30
CA LEU A 227 -3.60 6.89 9.01
C LEU A 227 -3.15 6.59 10.44
N ARG A 228 -3.21 7.61 11.30
CA ARG A 228 -2.95 7.47 12.75
C ARG A 228 -4.11 6.86 13.52
N GLN A 229 -5.34 7.11 13.06
CA GLN A 229 -6.58 6.64 13.66
C GLN A 229 -7.60 6.34 12.57
N PHE A 230 -8.39 5.28 12.76
CA PHE A 230 -9.53 5.00 11.91
C PHE A 230 -10.70 5.92 12.28
N LYS A 231 -11.21 6.65 11.29
CA LYS A 231 -12.40 7.52 11.44
C LYS A 231 -13.70 6.83 11.00
N LEU A 232 -13.60 5.61 10.48
CA LEU A 232 -14.72 4.84 9.96
C LEU A 232 -15.18 3.81 11.00
N ARG A 233 -16.48 3.52 10.99
CA ARG A 233 -17.09 2.47 11.81
C ARG A 233 -17.37 1.24 10.96
N GLY A 234 -17.12 0.05 11.51
CA GLY A 234 -17.35 -1.24 10.87
C GLY A 234 -16.08 -1.87 10.28
N SER A 235 -15.94 -3.18 10.45
CA SER A 235 -14.76 -3.95 10.06
C SER A 235 -14.49 -3.90 8.55
N GLU A 236 -15.54 -3.88 7.74
CA GLU A 236 -15.42 -3.82 6.28
C GLU A 236 -14.76 -2.53 5.80
N LYS A 237 -15.27 -1.39 6.26
CA LYS A 237 -14.75 -0.06 5.91
C LYS A 237 -13.33 0.15 6.42
N VAL A 238 -13.06 -0.29 7.65
CA VAL A 238 -11.73 -0.25 8.25
C VAL A 238 -10.74 -1.11 7.44
N SER A 239 -11.15 -2.32 7.07
CA SER A 239 -10.33 -3.23 6.27
C SER A 239 -10.02 -2.65 4.90
N ALA A 240 -10.97 -1.99 4.26
CA ALA A 240 -10.76 -1.37 2.95
C ALA A 240 -9.76 -0.21 3.02
N VAL A 241 -9.92 0.72 3.98
CA VAL A 241 -8.96 1.82 4.16
C VAL A 241 -7.57 1.30 4.53
N PHE A 242 -7.50 0.30 5.41
CA PHE A 242 -6.23 -0.33 5.74
C PHE A 242 -5.59 -0.98 4.50
N GLY A 243 -6.37 -1.73 3.72
CA GLY A 243 -5.95 -2.36 2.47
C GLY A 243 -5.38 -1.35 1.47
N LEU A 244 -6.02 -0.19 1.29
CA LEU A 244 -5.50 0.89 0.46
C LEU A 244 -4.10 1.35 0.90
N HIS A 245 -3.87 1.50 2.21
CA HIS A 245 -2.59 1.94 2.73
C HIS A 245 -1.51 0.87 2.61
N VAL A 246 -1.87 -0.41 2.73
CA VAL A 246 -0.98 -1.54 2.47
C VAL A 246 -0.59 -1.59 0.99
N ILE A 247 -1.55 -1.39 0.07
CA ILE A 247 -1.30 -1.29 -1.37
C ILE A 247 -0.36 -0.11 -1.66
N ALA A 248 -0.63 1.05 -1.06
CA ALA A 248 0.22 2.23 -1.23
C ALA A 248 1.67 1.96 -0.79
N TYR A 249 1.87 1.38 0.40
CA TYR A 249 3.20 0.99 0.87
C TYR A 249 3.88 0.00 -0.07
N ASN A 250 3.14 -1.02 -0.54
CA ASN A 250 3.65 -2.02 -1.46
C ASN A 250 4.09 -1.40 -2.79
N LEU A 251 3.31 -0.47 -3.34
CA LEU A 251 3.68 0.25 -4.56
C LEU A 251 4.99 1.05 -4.39
N ILE A 252 5.15 1.76 -3.26
CA ILE A 252 6.41 2.47 -2.96
C ILE A 252 7.59 1.49 -2.88
N ARG A 253 7.39 0.37 -2.19
CA ARG A 253 8.42 -0.67 -2.03
C ARG A 253 8.78 -1.28 -3.38
N LEU A 254 7.81 -1.65 -4.19
CA LEU A 254 8.01 -2.24 -5.52
C LEU A 254 8.69 -1.26 -6.47
N GLY A 255 8.30 0.02 -6.45
CA GLY A 255 8.96 1.06 -7.25
C GLY A 255 10.44 1.27 -6.93
N ASN A 256 10.86 0.92 -5.70
CA ASN A 256 12.26 0.90 -5.30
C ASN A 256 12.96 -0.41 -5.68
N LEU A 257 12.31 -1.55 -5.49
CA LEU A 257 12.87 -2.88 -5.84
C LEU A 257 13.08 -3.03 -7.34
N LEU A 258 12.18 -2.47 -8.16
CA LEU A 258 12.25 -2.53 -9.62
C LEU A 258 13.08 -1.40 -10.24
N LYS A 259 13.65 -0.50 -9.42
CA LYS A 259 14.50 0.60 -9.90
C LYS A 259 15.68 0.10 -10.77
N PRO A 260 16.40 -0.98 -10.44
CA PRO A 260 17.49 -1.49 -11.29
C PRO A 260 16.97 -2.11 -12.59
N ALA A 261 15.90 -2.91 -12.50
CA ALA A 261 15.34 -3.65 -13.65
C ALA A 261 14.72 -2.71 -14.72
N MET A 262 14.10 -1.60 -14.29
CA MET A 262 13.48 -0.63 -15.20
C MET A 262 14.45 0.44 -15.73
N ALA A 263 15.67 0.53 -15.19
CA ALA A 263 16.72 1.41 -15.73
C ALA A 263 17.53 0.75 -16.86
N ALA A 264 17.41 -0.57 -17.00
CA ALA A 264 18.09 -1.39 -18.01
C ALA A 264 17.21 -1.74 -19.21
N ALA A 265 15.94 -1.31 -19.22
CA ALA A 265 14.96 -1.49 -20.28
C ALA A 265 14.60 -0.14 -20.91
#